data_AF-A0A969B431-F1
#
_entry.id   AF-A0A969B431-F1
#
_cell.length_a   1.000
_cell.length_b   1.000
_cell.length_c   1.000
_cell.angle_alpha   90.00
_cell.angle_beta   90.00
_cell.angle_gamma   90.00
#
_symmetry.space_group_name_H-M   'P 1'
#
loop_
_entity.id
_entity.type
_entity.pdbx_description
1 polymer ?
#
loop_
_entity_poly.entity_id
_entity_poly.type
_entity_poly.pdbx_seq_one_letter_code
_entity_poly.pdbx_strand_id
1 'polypeptide(L)'
;MLATFAGIQPQTPGFKKVLIRPQLQKLESVKGNIPHWAGDLIVDFKKNGNQLTGTVTLPTSITGRLEWNGKVVELKSGENRVSVH
;
A
#
# COMPACT_ATOMS: atom_id res chain seq x y z
N MET A 1 14.28 5.21 7.32
CA MET A 1 14.08 3.80 6.92
C MET A 1 12.63 3.41 7.18
N LEU A 2 11.71 3.55 6.20
CA LEU A 2 10.28 3.22 6.36
C LEU A 2 9.69 2.43 5.17
N ALA A 3 10.35 2.42 4.00
CA ALA A 3 9.85 1.74 2.80
C ALA A 3 9.93 0.20 2.86
N THR A 4 10.78 -0.37 3.72
CA THR A 4 11.07 -1.81 3.74
C THR A 4 9.92 -2.65 4.32
N PHE A 5 9.13 -2.11 5.26
CA PHE A 5 8.05 -2.87 5.90
C PHE A 5 6.72 -2.83 5.13
N ALA A 6 6.49 -1.77 4.36
CA ALA A 6 5.29 -1.65 3.52
C ALA A 6 5.36 -2.50 2.25
N GLY A 7 6.55 -2.98 1.85
CA GLY A 7 6.74 -3.80 0.66
C GLY A 7 6.24 -3.13 -0.62
N ILE A 8 6.48 -1.82 -0.76
CA ILE A 8 6.08 -1.04 -1.93
C ILE A 8 7.11 -1.29 -3.03
N GLN A 9 6.68 -1.97 -4.09
CA GLN A 9 7.49 -2.28 -5.27
C GLN A 9 6.99 -1.46 -6.47
N PRO A 10 7.85 -0.68 -7.15
CA PRO A 10 7.47 -0.06 -8.41
C PRO A 10 7.32 -1.15 -9.49
N GLN A 11 6.17 -1.21 -10.17
CA GLN A 11 5.95 -2.15 -11.28
C GLN A 11 6.38 -1.60 -12.64
N THR A 12 6.59 -0.28 -12.75
CA THR A 12 6.95 0.38 -14.01
C THR A 12 7.98 1.48 -13.76
N PRO A 13 8.89 1.74 -14.72
CA PRO A 13 9.74 2.93 -14.69
C PRO A 13 8.86 4.18 -14.55
N GLY A 14 9.20 5.05 -13.59
CA GLY A 14 8.44 6.28 -13.33
C GLY A 14 7.25 6.14 -12.39
N PHE A 15 7.12 5.03 -11.65
CA PHE A 15 6.13 4.86 -10.56
C PHE A 15 4.65 5.04 -10.99
N LYS A 16 4.32 4.87 -12.27
CA LYS A 16 2.93 4.95 -12.76
C LYS A 16 2.03 3.88 -12.14
N LYS A 17 2.62 2.72 -11.82
CA LYS A 17 1.99 1.62 -11.11
C LYS A 17 2.84 1.16 -9.93
N VAL A 18 2.22 1.09 -8.76
CA VAL A 18 2.83 0.55 -7.54
C VAL A 18 2.16 -0.75 -7.11
N LEU A 19 2.97 -1.71 -6.69
CA LEU A 19 2.52 -2.93 -6.06
C LEU A 19 2.81 -2.83 -4.56
N ILE A 20 1.78 -2.99 -3.74
CA ILE A 20 1.90 -2.91 -2.29
C ILE A 20 1.72 -4.32 -1.74
N ARG A 21 2.79 -4.85 -1.12
CA ARG A 21 2.81 -6.17 -0.49
C ARG A 21 3.26 -6.01 0.96
N PRO A 22 2.36 -5.56 1.87
CA PRO A 22 2.74 -5.32 3.24
C PRO A 22 3.13 -6.66 3.88
N GLN A 23 4.34 -6.76 4.45
CA GLN A 23 4.79 -7.98 5.11
C GLN A 23 4.46 -7.93 6.60
N LEU A 24 3.17 -7.96 6.92
CA LEU A 24 2.62 -7.88 8.28
C LEU A 24 2.66 -9.24 9.00
N GLN A 25 3.78 -9.96 8.94
CA GLN A 25 3.91 -11.31 9.50
C GLN A 25 3.55 -11.32 11.01
N LYS A 26 4.46 -10.81 11.84
CA LYS A 26 4.27 -10.62 13.29
C LYS A 26 3.88 -9.17 13.65
N LEU A 27 3.67 -8.31 12.66
CA LEU A 27 3.32 -6.91 12.86
C LEU A 27 1.79 -6.75 12.84
N GLU A 28 1.25 -6.08 13.86
CA GLU A 28 -0.18 -5.76 13.96
C GLU A 28 -0.55 -4.54 13.08
N SER A 29 0.40 -3.67 12.78
CA SER A 29 0.18 -2.54 11.90
C SER A 29 1.45 -2.14 11.15
N VAL A 30 1.29 -1.53 9.99
CA VAL A 30 2.37 -0.91 9.23
C VAL A 30 1.89 0.42 8.69
N LYS A 31 2.71 1.44 8.91
CA LYS A 31 2.53 2.75 8.33
C LYS A 31 3.75 3.11 7.51
N GLY A 32 3.53 3.53 6.28
CA GLY A 32 4.57 3.96 5.36
C GLY A 32 4.19 5.32 4.80
N ASN A 33 5.15 6.23 4.77
CA ASN A 33 5.05 7.45 3.98
C ASN A 33 6.25 7.49 3.05
N ILE A 34 6.00 7.55 1.75
CA ILE A 34 7.03 7.71 0.73
C ILE A 34 6.79 9.06 0.06
N PRO A 35 7.66 10.06 0.28
CA PRO A 35 7.61 11.28 -0.49
C PRO A 35 7.94 10.94 -1.95
N HIS A 36 7.00 11.24 -2.85
CA HIS A 36 7.16 11.04 -4.28
C HIS A 36 7.03 12.39 -4.98
N TRP A 37 7.74 12.59 -6.09
CA TRP A 37 7.77 13.87 -6.82
C TRP A 37 6.38 14.33 -7.31
N ALA A 38 5.44 13.40 -7.45
CA ALA A 38 4.05 13.67 -7.83
C ALA A 38 3.09 13.87 -6.63
N GLY A 39 3.55 13.75 -5.38
CA GLY A 39 2.76 13.85 -4.16
C GLY A 39 3.11 12.77 -3.14
N ASP A 40 2.55 12.85 -1.92
CA ASP A 40 2.82 11.86 -0.88
C ASP A 40 2.10 10.54 -1.13
N LEU A 41 2.85 9.44 -1.05
CA LEU A 41 2.30 8.08 -1.04
C LEU A 41 2.25 7.60 0.41
N ILE A 42 1.05 7.57 0.98
CA ILE A 42 0.81 7.19 2.38
C ILE A 42 0.08 5.87 2.40
N VAL A 43 0.59 4.92 3.17
CA VAL A 43 -0.07 3.65 3.47
C VAL A 43 -0.21 3.49 4.97
N ASP A 44 -1.39 3.08 5.41
CA ASP A 44 -1.67 2.72 6.80
C ASP A 44 -2.49 1.44 6.76
N PHE A 45 -1.89 0.33 7.20
CA PHE A 45 -2.58 -0.95 7.31
C PHE A 45 -2.52 -1.45 8.74
N LYS A 46 -3.63 -2.06 9.16
CA LYS A 46 -3.80 -2.75 10.43
C LYS A 46 -4.25 -4.17 10.15
N LYS A 47 -3.57 -5.12 10.75
CA LYS A 47 -3.89 -6.54 10.72
C LYS A 47 -4.56 -6.91 12.05
N ASN A 48 -5.79 -7.40 11.96
CA ASN A 48 -6.53 -7.97 13.08
C ASN A 48 -6.77 -9.45 12.80
N GLY A 49 -5.92 -10.32 13.34
CA GLY A 49 -5.94 -11.76 13.03
C GLY A 49 -5.69 -12.02 11.54
N ASN A 50 -6.71 -12.52 10.83
CA ASN A 50 -6.65 -12.77 9.39
C ASN A 50 -7.15 -11.58 8.53
N GLN A 51 -7.78 -10.58 9.15
CA GLN A 51 -8.30 -9.42 8.43
C GLN A 51 -7.25 -8.31 8.33
N LEU A 52 -7.10 -7.73 7.14
CA LEU A 52 -6.33 -6.54 6.88
C LEU A 52 -7.27 -5.38 6.56
N THR A 53 -7.20 -4.31 7.36
CA THR A 53 -7.90 -3.06 7.08
C THR A 53 -6.91 -1.93 6.96
N GLY A 54 -7.22 -0.92 6.15
CA GLY A 54 -6.31 0.19 5.99
C GLY A 54 -6.73 1.21 4.97
N THR A 55 -5.90 2.24 4.87
CA THR A 55 -6.06 3.33 3.92
C THR A 55 -4.77 3.50 3.13
N VAL A 56 -4.91 3.62 1.82
CA VAL A 56 -3.82 3.92 0.90
C VAL A 56 -4.13 5.20 0.14
N THR A 57 -3.27 6.19 0.32
CA THR A 57 -3.31 7.43 -0.43
C THR A 57 -2.25 7.37 -1.52
N LEU A 58 -2.72 7.35 -2.76
CA LEU A 58 -1.86 7.43 -3.94
C LEU A 58 -1.88 8.86 -4.52
N PRO A 59 -0.74 9.38 -4.99
CA PRO A 59 -0.69 10.66 -5.68
C PRO A 59 -1.57 10.69 -6.94
N THR A 60 -1.90 11.90 -7.37
CA THR A 60 -2.65 12.14 -8.60
C THR A 60 -1.93 11.50 -9.79
N SER A 61 -2.66 10.77 -10.64
CA SER A 61 -2.11 10.01 -11.78
C SER A 61 -1.31 8.73 -11.45
N ILE A 62 -1.21 8.32 -10.18
CA ILE A 62 -0.61 7.03 -9.80
C ILE A 62 -1.71 6.02 -9.48
N THR A 63 -1.57 4.81 -10.01
CA THR A 63 -2.43 3.67 -9.69
C THR A 63 -1.60 2.57 -9.05
N GLY A 64 -2.26 1.58 -8.48
CA GLY A 64 -1.55 0.45 -7.92
C GLY A 64 -2.45 -0.72 -7.63
N ARG A 65 -1.87 -1.73 -6.99
CA ARG A 65 -2.63 -2.84 -6.43
C ARG A 65 -2.02 -3.28 -5.12
N LEU A 66 -2.88 -3.64 -4.18
CA LEU A 66 -2.52 -4.26 -2.92
C LEU A 66 -2.68 -5.76 -3.05
N GLU A 67 -1.64 -6.52 -2.71
CA GLU A 67 -1.70 -7.97 -2.63
C GLU A 67 -1.53 -8.41 -1.17
N TRP A 68 -2.54 -9.08 -0.63
CA TRP A 68 -2.55 -9.57 0.75
C TRP A 68 -3.16 -10.97 0.81
N ASN A 69 -2.40 -11.93 1.35
CA ASN A 69 -2.84 -13.32 1.55
C ASN A 69 -3.50 -13.97 0.31
N GLY A 70 -2.95 -13.70 -0.89
CA GLY A 70 -3.49 -14.19 -2.17
C GLY A 70 -4.65 -13.38 -2.75
N LYS A 71 -5.17 -12.38 -2.03
CA LYS A 71 -6.18 -11.44 -2.54
C LYS A 71 -5.51 -10.21 -3.15
N VAL A 72 -6.10 -9.71 -4.23
CA VAL A 72 -5.64 -8.53 -4.96
C VAL A 72 -6.73 -7.46 -4.91
N VAL A 73 -6.36 -6.25 -4.52
CA VAL A 73 -7.25 -5.08 -4.50
C VAL A 73 -6.63 -3.99 -5.37
N GLU A 74 -7.36 -3.53 -6.36
CA GLU A 74 -6.90 -2.42 -7.20
C GLU A 74 -7.04 -1.08 -6.47
N LEU A 75 -6.03 -0.22 -6.61
CA LEU A 75 -5.92 1.07 -5.98
C LEU A 75 -5.89 2.15 -7.06
N LYS A 76 -6.74 3.16 -6.90
CA LYS A 76 -6.80 4.35 -7.75
C LYS A 76 -6.02 5.50 -7.13
N SER A 77 -5.79 6.56 -7.90
CA SER A 77 -5.25 7.80 -7.33
C SER A 77 -6.20 8.38 -6.26
N GLY A 78 -5.65 9.02 -5.23
CA GLY A 78 -6.38 9.54 -4.08
C GLY A 78 -6.47 8.54 -2.93
N GLU A 79 -7.42 8.76 -2.01
CA GLU A 79 -7.65 7.89 -0.85
C GLU A 79 -8.39 6.61 -1.26
N ASN A 80 -7.83 5.46 -0.89
CA ASN A 80 -8.43 4.13 -1.07
C ASN A 80 -8.55 3.46 0.28
N ARG A 81 -9.76 3.06 0.65
CA ARG A 81 -9.98 2.24 1.85
C ARG A 81 -10.05 0.78 1.43
N VAL A 82 -9.22 -0.04 2.07
CA VAL A 82 -9.15 -1.47 1.82
C VAL A 82 -9.59 -2.24 3.06
N SER A 83 -10.34 -3.30 2.84
CA SER A 83 -10.70 -4.28 3.86
C SER A 83 -10.67 -5.65 3.22
N VAL A 84 -9.72 -6.48 3.65
CA VAL A 84 -9.45 -7.79 3.08
C VAL A 84 -9.54 -8.81 4.22
N HIS A 85 -10.47 -9.76 4.12
CA HIS A 85 -10.62 -10.86 5.08
C HIS A 85 -9.81 -12.09 4.66
#